data_AF-A0A855FVP9-F1
#
_entry.id   AF-A0A855FVP9-F1
#
_cell.length_a   1.000
_cell.length_b   1.000
_cell.length_c   1.000
_cell.angle_alpha   90.00
_cell.angle_beta   90.00
_cell.angle_gamma   90.00
#
_symmetry.space_group_name_H-M   'P 1'
#
loop_
_entity.id
_entity.type
_entity.pdbx_description
1 polymer ?
#
loop_
_entity_poly.entity_id
_entity_poly.type
_entity_poly.pdbx_seq_one_letter_code
_entity_poly.pdbx_strand_id
1 'polypeptide(L)'
;MKKRIKKRSNKKSNRLVQNQQAQTVLSGNFYDICQDFLLKNSEDNFQNINADQSFAIAVISKENANHIVTRQAILNLLNYIGSNQSFFINKFIQSKNNLSYSENLNFLKNLNFLNHIHPYLVIIQGFIESTSYIESYFNCFMGKSSQYKSFIPKLNANTLPIEVINNFYELFHKILFNKNRDKLKQFTFFIYDIVKYNASQSLLFFMNYFINDKSDKIFFAHLFLDAKNYSNTSYSTSLAYNTSIAAIDLEDFEEAKYWLQKIDDVESSKKIQNRLLEKIKVIEEISTHPLNPKISSPLQLEDISTTDLIFLCIYLDACGDDWGLKPLQKYGQYIFPYYITTLRTFKSLALKNIIKLLPSSFTTYTLIELNELEGIIESEEFHININNVPDCKISAFEFLLDEISNRTDKAESCYEIWKKITLDYFHSALEYHLTNLRNSWAKNFKLNEKIILDLSESNLSAKILTYIARNATNYAASQHAKGFTSGNQHTCNTLLSSINRNLEWIESDQFLDKSQVRNRQPILSSERILEIIAKITPEDLYNINPNIDSIYTNISI
;
A
#
# COMPACT_ATOMS: atom_id res chain seq x y z
N MET A 1 -2.46 -62.01 -98.40
CA MET A 1 -3.91 -62.29 -98.54
C MET A 1 -4.57 -62.19 -97.17
N LYS A 2 -5.25 -61.07 -96.85
CA LYS A 2 -6.35 -61.01 -95.85
C LYS A 2 -7.08 -59.67 -96.00
N LYS A 3 -8.40 -59.76 -96.12
CA LYS A 3 -9.35 -58.75 -96.59
C LYS A 3 -9.54 -57.60 -95.59
N ARG A 4 -9.68 -56.38 -96.13
CA ARG A 4 -10.34 -55.20 -95.52
C ARG A 4 -11.86 -55.32 -95.64
N ILE A 5 -12.60 -55.00 -94.58
CA ILE A 5 -13.97 -54.40 -94.52
C ILE A 5 -14.11 -53.83 -93.08
N LYS A 6 -14.61 -52.65 -92.71
CA LYS A 6 -14.97 -51.34 -93.31
C LYS A 6 -14.98 -50.33 -92.14
N LYS A 7 -14.62 -49.07 -92.40
CA LYS A 7 -14.78 -47.90 -91.52
C LYS A 7 -16.27 -47.57 -91.24
N ARG A 8 -16.56 -47.01 -90.06
CA ARG A 8 -17.50 -45.91 -89.87
C ARG A 8 -17.06 -45.01 -88.71
N SER A 9 -16.59 -43.82 -89.04
CA SER A 9 -16.57 -42.64 -88.16
C SER A 9 -17.97 -42.07 -88.06
N ASN A 10 -18.45 -41.72 -86.86
CA ASN A 10 -19.54 -40.75 -86.71
C ASN A 10 -19.43 -39.99 -85.38
N LYS A 11 -19.50 -38.65 -85.53
CA LYS A 11 -19.64 -37.63 -84.51
C LYS A 11 -20.85 -37.86 -83.59
N LYS A 12 -20.69 -37.53 -82.30
CA LYS A 12 -21.67 -36.81 -81.45
C LYS A 12 -20.83 -35.85 -80.60
N SER A 13 -20.62 -34.60 -81.01
CA SER A 13 -21.43 -33.43 -80.66
C SER A 13 -22.00 -33.45 -79.24
N ASN A 14 -21.46 -32.56 -78.40
CA ASN A 14 -22.07 -31.88 -77.26
C ASN A 14 -23.47 -32.33 -76.83
N ARG A 15 -23.59 -32.69 -75.56
CA ARG A 15 -24.68 -32.22 -74.68
C ARG A 15 -24.32 -32.45 -73.20
N LEU A 16 -24.15 -31.33 -72.51
CA LEU A 16 -24.54 -31.09 -71.11
C LEU A 16 -23.73 -31.79 -70.01
N VAL A 17 -22.62 -31.16 -69.61
CA VAL A 17 -22.40 -30.84 -68.18
C VAL A 17 -22.33 -29.32 -68.06
N GLN A 18 -23.40 -28.68 -68.51
CA GLN A 18 -23.87 -27.40 -67.98
C GLN A 18 -25.17 -27.75 -67.25
N ASN A 19 -25.31 -27.20 -66.04
CA ASN A 19 -26.48 -27.26 -65.17
C ASN A 19 -26.72 -28.58 -64.41
N GLN A 20 -25.97 -28.75 -63.32
CA GLN A 20 -26.60 -29.07 -62.03
C GLN A 20 -26.23 -27.99 -60.99
N GLN A 21 -26.59 -26.74 -61.31
CA GLN A 21 -27.10 -25.85 -60.28
C GLN A 21 -28.52 -26.33 -59.94
N ALA A 22 -28.60 -27.43 -59.19
CA ALA A 22 -29.77 -27.75 -58.41
C ALA A 22 -29.41 -27.44 -56.96
N GLN A 23 -30.22 -26.60 -56.32
CA GLN A 23 -30.21 -26.39 -54.87
C GLN A 23 -30.41 -27.74 -54.17
N THR A 24 -29.34 -28.50 -53.95
CA THR A 24 -29.37 -29.62 -53.00
C THR A 24 -29.26 -29.02 -51.62
N VAL A 25 -30.40 -28.62 -51.07
CA VAL A 25 -30.56 -28.40 -49.63
C VAL A 25 -30.08 -29.67 -48.92
N LEU A 26 -29.19 -29.55 -47.94
CA LEU A 26 -28.82 -30.70 -47.12
C LEU A 26 -30.04 -31.08 -46.26
N SER A 27 -30.45 -32.35 -46.30
CA SER A 27 -31.58 -32.86 -45.53
C SER A 27 -31.22 -34.22 -44.95
N GLY A 28 -31.53 -34.45 -43.68
CA GLY A 28 -31.19 -35.68 -42.95
C GLY A 28 -30.36 -35.42 -41.71
N ASN A 29 -29.85 -36.51 -41.10
CA ASN A 29 -29.00 -36.45 -39.91
C ASN A 29 -27.63 -35.86 -40.27
N PHE A 30 -27.27 -34.75 -39.63
CA PHE A 30 -26.03 -34.03 -39.97
C PHE A 30 -24.76 -34.83 -39.65
N TYR A 31 -24.80 -35.73 -38.67
CA TYR A 31 -23.68 -36.63 -38.38
C TYR A 31 -23.37 -37.56 -39.55
N ASP A 32 -24.40 -38.24 -40.07
CA ASP A 32 -24.26 -39.19 -41.19
C ASP A 32 -23.80 -38.46 -42.47
N ILE A 33 -24.33 -37.25 -42.70
CA ILE A 33 -23.89 -36.38 -43.81
C ILE A 33 -22.40 -36.04 -43.71
N CYS A 34 -21.90 -35.75 -42.51
CA CYS A 34 -20.48 -35.48 -42.30
C CYS A 34 -19.63 -36.73 -42.53
N GLN A 35 -20.09 -37.92 -42.09
CA GLN A 35 -19.37 -39.18 -42.34
C GLN A 35 -19.26 -39.48 -43.84
N ASP A 36 -20.38 -39.38 -44.56
CA ASP A 36 -20.43 -39.57 -46.01
C ASP A 36 -19.56 -38.56 -46.74
N PHE A 37 -19.53 -37.30 -46.27
CA PHE A 37 -18.69 -36.26 -46.84
C PHE A 37 -17.21 -36.60 -46.71
N LEU A 38 -16.75 -37.06 -45.54
CA LEU A 38 -15.35 -37.44 -45.34
C LEU A 38 -14.96 -38.67 -46.16
N LEU A 39 -15.81 -39.69 -46.23
CA LEU A 39 -15.55 -40.90 -47.03
C LEU A 39 -15.41 -40.62 -48.53
N LYS A 40 -16.15 -39.62 -49.04
CA LYS A 40 -16.10 -39.22 -50.47
C LYS A 40 -14.94 -38.29 -50.79
N ASN A 41 -14.35 -37.63 -49.79
CA ASN A 41 -13.33 -36.59 -49.96
C ASN A 41 -12.06 -36.88 -49.15
N SER A 42 -11.80 -38.13 -48.78
CA SER A 42 -10.54 -38.54 -48.15
C SER A 42 -9.45 -38.63 -49.21
N GLU A 43 -8.54 -37.65 -49.23
CA GLU A 43 -7.21 -37.88 -49.80
C GLU A 43 -6.36 -38.61 -48.75
N ASP A 44 -5.54 -39.57 -49.16
CA ASP A 44 -4.82 -40.54 -48.30
C ASP A 44 -3.84 -39.93 -47.26
N ASN A 45 -3.75 -38.60 -47.12
CA ASN A 45 -2.91 -37.93 -46.13
C ASN A 45 -3.65 -36.80 -45.42
N PHE A 46 -4.09 -37.04 -44.18
CA PHE A 46 -4.67 -36.05 -43.26
C PHE A 46 -3.69 -34.92 -42.82
N GLN A 47 -2.56 -34.72 -43.52
CA GLN A 47 -1.62 -33.63 -43.22
C GLN A 47 -2.08 -32.27 -43.75
N ASN A 48 -2.97 -32.22 -44.76
CA ASN A 48 -3.50 -30.99 -45.34
C ASN A 48 -5.05 -30.97 -45.31
N ILE A 49 -5.63 -30.91 -44.11
CA ILE A 49 -7.09 -30.91 -43.92
C ILE A 49 -7.68 -29.55 -44.27
N ASN A 50 -8.53 -29.47 -45.30
CA ASN A 50 -9.21 -28.22 -45.68
C ASN A 50 -10.31 -27.81 -44.67
N ALA A 51 -10.91 -26.63 -44.86
CA ALA A 51 -11.93 -26.10 -43.94
C ALA A 51 -13.17 -27.01 -43.80
N ASP A 52 -13.66 -27.57 -44.91
CA ASP A 52 -14.83 -28.44 -44.91
C ASP A 52 -14.56 -29.77 -44.19
N GLN A 53 -13.41 -30.39 -44.44
CA GLN A 53 -12.96 -31.60 -43.75
C GLN A 53 -12.74 -31.34 -42.26
N SER A 54 -12.14 -30.20 -41.89
CA SER A 54 -11.92 -29.80 -40.49
C SER A 54 -13.25 -29.69 -39.72
N PHE A 55 -14.27 -29.08 -40.34
CA PHE A 55 -15.59 -28.97 -39.74
C PHE A 55 -16.29 -30.33 -39.63
N ALA A 56 -16.29 -31.16 -40.68
CA ALA A 56 -16.90 -32.49 -40.64
C ALA A 56 -16.25 -33.40 -39.59
N ILE A 57 -14.92 -33.38 -39.45
CA ILE A 57 -14.18 -34.11 -38.41
C ILE A 57 -14.58 -33.62 -37.01
N ALA A 58 -14.72 -32.30 -36.83
CA ALA A 58 -15.13 -31.74 -35.54
C ALA A 58 -16.55 -32.21 -35.13
N VAL A 59 -17.49 -32.25 -36.08
CA VAL A 59 -18.87 -32.73 -35.87
C VAL A 59 -18.87 -34.21 -35.48
N ILE A 60 -18.22 -35.07 -36.27
CA ILE A 60 -18.17 -36.52 -36.01
C ILE A 60 -17.48 -36.82 -34.68
N SER A 61 -16.37 -36.14 -34.39
CA SER A 61 -15.64 -36.36 -33.13
C SER A 61 -16.41 -35.84 -31.92
N LYS A 62 -17.18 -34.76 -32.06
CA LYS A 62 -18.05 -34.26 -30.99
C LYS A 62 -19.15 -35.26 -30.67
N GLU A 63 -19.77 -35.86 -31.68
CA GLU A 63 -20.78 -36.91 -31.50
C GLU A 63 -20.19 -38.14 -30.80
N ASN A 64 -19.00 -38.56 -31.19
CA ASN A 64 -18.28 -39.70 -30.62
C ASN A 64 -17.57 -39.38 -29.30
N ALA A 65 -17.85 -38.24 -28.67
CA ALA A 65 -17.22 -37.77 -27.42
C ALA A 65 -15.67 -37.70 -27.45
N ASN A 66 -15.05 -37.61 -28.63
CA ASN A 66 -13.61 -37.48 -28.79
C ASN A 66 -13.18 -36.01 -28.72
N HIS A 67 -13.19 -35.47 -27.50
CA HIS A 67 -12.99 -34.04 -27.25
C HIS A 67 -11.63 -33.49 -27.72
N ILE A 68 -10.57 -34.31 -27.80
CA ILE A 68 -9.25 -33.88 -28.27
C ILE A 68 -9.31 -33.58 -29.78
N VAL A 69 -9.82 -34.52 -30.56
CA VAL A 69 -9.98 -34.36 -32.01
C VAL A 69 -10.94 -33.22 -32.33
N THR A 70 -12.03 -33.09 -31.57
CA THR A 70 -12.98 -31.97 -31.73
C THR A 70 -12.28 -30.62 -31.62
N ARG A 71 -11.47 -30.41 -30.58
CA ARG A 71 -10.75 -29.16 -30.34
C ARG A 71 -9.71 -28.87 -31.42
N GLN A 72 -8.90 -29.87 -31.81
CA GLN A 72 -7.89 -29.68 -32.85
C GLN A 72 -8.54 -29.33 -34.20
N ALA A 73 -9.55 -30.10 -34.61
CA ALA A 73 -10.20 -29.94 -35.90
C ALA A 73 -10.96 -28.60 -36.00
N ILE A 74 -11.68 -28.20 -34.95
CA ILE A 74 -12.45 -26.94 -35.00
C ILE A 74 -11.55 -25.71 -34.98
N LEU A 75 -10.46 -25.71 -34.20
CA LEU A 75 -9.54 -24.57 -34.12
C LEU A 75 -8.72 -24.39 -35.42
N ASN A 76 -8.53 -25.46 -36.20
CA ASN A 76 -7.89 -25.36 -37.52
C ASN A 76 -8.70 -24.52 -38.53
N LEU A 77 -9.99 -24.28 -38.28
CA LEU A 77 -10.79 -23.35 -39.09
C LEU A 77 -10.22 -21.91 -39.06
N LEU A 78 -9.45 -21.55 -38.03
CA LEU A 78 -8.80 -20.23 -37.94
C LEU A 78 -7.80 -19.98 -39.08
N ASN A 79 -7.15 -21.03 -39.61
CA ASN A 79 -6.20 -20.90 -40.72
C ASN A 79 -6.88 -20.48 -42.04
N TYR A 80 -8.21 -20.61 -42.12
CA TYR A 80 -8.97 -20.36 -43.34
C TYR A 80 -9.76 -19.04 -43.29
N ILE A 81 -9.64 -18.27 -42.21
CA ILE A 81 -10.28 -16.95 -42.11
C ILE A 81 -9.58 -15.98 -43.08
N GLY A 82 -10.37 -15.27 -43.89
CA GLY A 82 -9.88 -14.42 -44.99
C GLY A 82 -9.95 -15.08 -46.37
N SER A 83 -10.29 -16.37 -46.42
CA SER A 83 -10.62 -17.07 -47.67
C SER A 83 -12.13 -17.07 -47.94
N ASN A 84 -12.53 -17.37 -49.19
CA ASN A 84 -13.94 -17.56 -49.51
C ASN A 84 -14.52 -18.73 -48.70
N GLN A 85 -15.78 -18.59 -48.27
CA GLN A 85 -16.49 -19.62 -47.52
C GLN A 85 -16.48 -20.94 -48.30
N SER A 86 -15.98 -21.98 -47.66
CA SER A 86 -15.92 -23.32 -48.22
C SER A 86 -17.32 -23.89 -48.50
N PHE A 87 -17.39 -24.76 -49.50
CA PHE A 87 -18.64 -25.19 -50.10
C PHE A 87 -19.55 -25.94 -49.12
N PHE A 88 -18.99 -26.89 -48.35
CA PHE A 88 -19.78 -27.69 -47.40
C PHE A 88 -20.28 -26.83 -46.24
N ILE A 89 -19.43 -25.94 -45.71
CA ILE A 89 -19.84 -25.00 -44.65
C ILE A 89 -20.94 -24.05 -45.13
N ASN A 90 -20.84 -23.50 -46.34
CA ASN A 90 -21.90 -22.64 -46.90
C ASN A 90 -23.23 -23.40 -47.06
N LYS A 91 -23.18 -24.65 -47.56
CA LYS A 91 -24.36 -25.52 -47.64
C LYS A 91 -24.97 -25.82 -46.27
N PHE A 92 -24.14 -26.06 -45.26
CA PHE A 92 -24.59 -26.23 -43.88
C PHE A 92 -25.33 -24.98 -43.39
N ILE A 93 -24.75 -23.78 -43.57
CA ILE A 93 -25.37 -22.52 -43.14
C ILE A 93 -26.76 -22.34 -43.77
N GLN A 94 -26.88 -22.58 -45.08
CA GLN A 94 -28.15 -22.45 -45.81
C GLN A 94 -29.19 -23.49 -45.40
N SER A 95 -28.75 -24.68 -44.99
CA SER A 95 -29.63 -25.82 -44.72
C SER A 95 -29.79 -26.12 -43.23
N LYS A 96 -29.19 -25.34 -42.31
CA LYS A 96 -29.08 -25.72 -40.89
C LYS A 96 -30.41 -26.05 -40.23
N ASN A 97 -31.49 -25.38 -40.64
CA ASN A 97 -32.83 -25.54 -40.09
C ASN A 97 -33.55 -26.80 -40.62
N ASN A 98 -33.09 -27.36 -41.74
CA ASN A 98 -33.66 -28.53 -42.42
C ASN A 98 -32.93 -29.83 -42.05
N LEU A 99 -31.88 -29.74 -41.23
CA LEU A 99 -31.09 -30.86 -40.74
C LEU A 99 -31.62 -31.37 -39.40
N SER A 100 -31.50 -32.68 -39.16
CA SER A 100 -31.68 -33.26 -37.83
C SER A 100 -30.34 -33.38 -37.11
N TYR A 101 -30.36 -33.10 -35.81
CA TYR A 101 -29.18 -33.14 -34.93
C TYR A 101 -29.47 -34.07 -33.76
N SER A 102 -28.45 -34.81 -33.33
CA SER A 102 -28.40 -35.47 -32.03
C SER A 102 -28.39 -34.45 -30.90
N GLU A 103 -28.54 -34.93 -29.66
CA GLU A 103 -28.43 -34.09 -28.46
C GLU A 103 -27.08 -33.37 -28.38
N ASN A 104 -25.98 -34.07 -28.67
CA ASN A 104 -24.62 -33.53 -28.62
C ASN A 104 -24.32 -32.46 -29.68
N LEU A 105 -25.08 -32.45 -30.79
CA LEU A 105 -24.91 -31.52 -31.91
C LEU A 105 -26.02 -30.47 -32.01
N ASN A 106 -27.04 -30.52 -31.15
CA ASN A 106 -28.22 -29.66 -31.23
C ASN A 106 -27.86 -28.16 -31.17
N PHE A 107 -26.74 -27.79 -30.53
CA PHE A 107 -26.25 -26.41 -30.49
C PHE A 107 -25.97 -25.82 -31.89
N LEU A 108 -25.65 -26.66 -32.88
CA LEU A 108 -25.38 -26.23 -34.26
C LEU A 108 -26.60 -25.58 -34.92
N LYS A 109 -27.81 -26.02 -34.55
CA LYS A 109 -29.06 -25.43 -35.03
C LYS A 109 -29.19 -23.95 -34.63
N ASN A 110 -28.66 -23.59 -33.47
CA ASN A 110 -28.83 -22.28 -32.87
C ASN A 110 -27.75 -21.26 -33.26
N LEU A 111 -26.77 -21.64 -34.09
CA LEU A 111 -25.69 -20.73 -34.51
C LEU A 111 -26.22 -19.54 -35.31
N ASN A 112 -25.88 -18.32 -34.92
CA ASN A 112 -26.33 -17.12 -35.59
C ASN A 112 -25.25 -16.55 -36.51
N PHE A 113 -25.46 -16.65 -37.82
CA PHE A 113 -24.53 -16.15 -38.83
C PHE A 113 -24.90 -14.71 -39.21
N LEU A 114 -24.44 -13.75 -38.40
CA LEU A 114 -24.60 -12.31 -38.68
C LEU A 114 -23.57 -11.83 -39.71
N ASN A 115 -23.94 -10.82 -40.52
CA ASN A 115 -23.17 -10.36 -41.70
C ASN A 115 -21.75 -9.82 -41.41
N HIS A 116 -21.39 -9.56 -40.15
CA HIS A 116 -20.13 -8.89 -39.80
C HIS A 116 -19.07 -9.80 -39.19
N ILE A 117 -19.38 -11.08 -38.92
CA ILE A 117 -18.43 -12.04 -38.34
C ILE A 117 -18.21 -13.17 -39.33
N HIS A 118 -16.95 -13.56 -39.54
CA HIS A 118 -16.61 -14.68 -40.41
C HIS A 118 -17.32 -15.96 -39.91
N PRO A 119 -18.04 -16.72 -40.76
CA PRO A 119 -18.83 -17.87 -40.30
C PRO A 119 -18.04 -18.93 -39.52
N TYR A 120 -16.75 -19.06 -39.81
CA TYR A 120 -15.85 -19.97 -39.09
C TYR A 120 -15.72 -19.60 -37.61
N LEU A 121 -15.68 -18.29 -37.27
CA LEU A 121 -15.63 -17.84 -35.88
C LEU A 121 -16.94 -18.14 -35.15
N VAL A 122 -18.09 -17.98 -35.82
CA VAL A 122 -19.41 -18.35 -35.28
C VAL A 122 -19.48 -19.84 -34.96
N ILE A 123 -18.98 -20.68 -35.88
CA ILE A 123 -18.90 -22.13 -35.69
C ILE A 123 -17.99 -22.46 -34.51
N ILE A 124 -16.76 -21.93 -34.47
CA ILE A 124 -15.82 -22.15 -33.35
C ILE A 124 -16.46 -21.74 -32.03
N GLN A 125 -17.13 -20.59 -31.98
CA GLN A 125 -17.81 -20.10 -30.79
C GLN A 125 -18.86 -21.10 -30.29
N GLY A 126 -19.70 -21.60 -31.19
CA GLY A 126 -20.69 -22.63 -30.87
C GLY A 126 -20.08 -23.86 -30.21
N PHE A 127 -18.97 -24.37 -30.74
CA PHE A 127 -18.29 -25.55 -30.18
C PHE A 127 -17.68 -25.29 -28.79
N ILE A 128 -17.14 -24.09 -28.57
CA ILE A 128 -16.59 -23.69 -27.27
C ILE A 128 -17.74 -23.54 -26.26
N GLU A 129 -18.84 -22.88 -26.63
CA GLU A 129 -19.97 -22.65 -25.73
C GLU A 129 -20.77 -23.92 -25.42
N SER A 130 -20.77 -24.91 -26.33
CA SER A 130 -21.42 -26.22 -26.14
C SER A 130 -20.77 -27.13 -25.08
N THR A 131 -19.79 -26.65 -24.34
CA THR A 131 -19.09 -27.43 -23.31
C THR A 131 -18.96 -26.67 -21.99
N SER A 132 -18.95 -27.43 -20.90
CA SER A 132 -18.57 -26.93 -19.57
C SER A 132 -17.05 -26.69 -19.47
N TYR A 133 -16.21 -27.42 -20.22
CA TYR A 133 -14.74 -27.42 -20.11
C TYR A 133 -14.07 -26.50 -21.15
N ILE A 134 -14.48 -25.24 -21.21
CA ILE A 134 -14.01 -24.28 -22.21
C ILE A 134 -12.48 -24.10 -22.24
N GLU A 135 -11.82 -24.21 -21.09
CA GLU A 135 -10.37 -23.98 -20.91
C GLU A 135 -9.51 -24.90 -21.78
N SER A 136 -10.02 -26.10 -22.05
CA SER A 136 -9.34 -27.09 -22.89
C SER A 136 -9.17 -26.59 -24.32
N TYR A 137 -10.08 -25.77 -24.84
CA TYR A 137 -9.94 -25.15 -26.16
C TYR A 137 -8.82 -24.12 -26.17
N PHE A 138 -8.73 -23.27 -25.15
CA PHE A 138 -7.64 -22.29 -25.04
C PHE A 138 -6.29 -22.95 -24.79
N ASN A 139 -6.23 -24.03 -24.01
CA ASN A 139 -5.03 -24.86 -23.90
C ASN A 139 -4.61 -25.45 -25.25
N CYS A 140 -5.58 -25.92 -26.04
CA CYS A 140 -5.32 -26.44 -27.38
C CYS A 140 -4.78 -25.35 -28.31
N PHE A 141 -5.39 -24.16 -28.31
CA PHE A 141 -4.96 -22.99 -29.07
C PHE A 141 -3.54 -22.54 -28.70
N MET A 142 -3.22 -22.46 -27.40
CA MET A 142 -1.88 -22.09 -26.90
C MET A 142 -0.83 -23.19 -27.09
N GLY A 143 -1.19 -24.34 -27.66
CA GLY A 143 -0.25 -25.45 -27.84
C GLY A 143 0.09 -26.23 -26.57
N LYS A 144 -0.62 -26.00 -25.46
CA LYS A 144 -0.36 -26.54 -24.10
C LYS A 144 -1.17 -27.80 -23.77
N SER A 145 -1.90 -28.40 -24.73
CA SER A 145 -2.64 -29.64 -24.45
C SER A 145 -1.69 -30.82 -24.25
N SER A 146 -1.96 -31.66 -23.24
CA SER A 146 -1.13 -32.84 -22.93
C SER A 146 -1.25 -33.95 -23.96
N GLN A 147 -2.29 -33.93 -24.79
CA GLN A 147 -2.58 -34.99 -25.77
C GLN A 147 -3.01 -34.36 -27.09
N TYR A 148 -2.25 -34.64 -28.15
CA TYR A 148 -2.60 -34.31 -29.53
C TYR A 148 -2.67 -35.60 -30.35
N LYS A 149 -3.62 -35.68 -31.28
CA LYS A 149 -3.66 -36.77 -32.26
C LYS A 149 -2.83 -36.39 -33.48
N SER A 150 -1.91 -37.27 -33.88
CA SER A 150 -0.95 -37.04 -34.97
C SER A 150 -1.59 -36.85 -36.33
N PHE A 151 -2.78 -37.41 -36.55
CA PHE A 151 -3.50 -37.32 -37.81
C PHE A 151 -4.32 -36.02 -37.96
N ILE A 152 -4.44 -35.18 -36.93
CA ILE A 152 -5.04 -33.84 -37.07
C ILE A 152 -3.94 -32.79 -36.88
N PRO A 153 -3.74 -31.86 -37.84
CA PRO A 153 -2.77 -30.80 -37.70
C PRO A 153 -2.95 -30.02 -36.39
N LYS A 154 -1.84 -29.74 -35.70
CA LYS A 154 -1.84 -28.87 -34.54
C LYS A 154 -1.87 -27.42 -35.02
N LEU A 155 -2.85 -26.64 -34.56
CA LEU A 155 -2.87 -25.21 -34.79
C LEU A 155 -1.61 -24.56 -34.20
N ASN A 156 -0.90 -23.78 -35.02
CA ASN A 156 0.18 -22.92 -34.55
C ASN A 156 -0.32 -21.47 -34.55
N ALA A 157 -0.57 -20.91 -33.36
CA ALA A 157 -1.07 -19.55 -33.23
C ALA A 157 -0.10 -18.51 -33.82
N ASN A 158 1.22 -18.77 -33.79
CA ASN A 158 2.23 -17.84 -34.28
C ASN A 158 2.23 -17.66 -35.80
N THR A 159 1.59 -18.57 -36.55
CA THR A 159 1.50 -18.50 -38.01
C THR A 159 0.19 -17.87 -38.49
N LEU A 160 -0.73 -17.54 -37.57
CA LEU A 160 -1.99 -16.89 -37.92
C LEU A 160 -1.79 -15.39 -38.20
N PRO A 161 -2.56 -14.77 -39.11
CA PRO A 161 -2.57 -13.32 -39.26
C PRO A 161 -2.98 -12.63 -37.96
N ILE A 162 -2.32 -11.50 -37.63
CA ILE A 162 -2.55 -10.75 -36.38
C ILE A 162 -4.03 -10.37 -36.21
N GLU A 163 -4.70 -9.97 -37.28
CA GLU A 163 -6.13 -9.62 -37.24
C GLU A 163 -7.01 -10.81 -36.84
N VAL A 164 -6.66 -12.03 -37.26
CA VAL A 164 -7.38 -13.26 -36.86
C VAL A 164 -7.16 -13.53 -35.37
N ILE A 165 -5.93 -13.35 -34.88
CA ILE A 165 -5.59 -13.55 -33.46
C ILE A 165 -6.34 -12.55 -32.58
N ASN A 166 -6.32 -11.26 -32.93
CA ASN A 166 -7.05 -10.22 -32.21
C ASN A 166 -8.56 -10.47 -32.23
N ASN A 167 -9.15 -10.76 -33.39
CA ASN A 167 -10.58 -11.09 -33.49
C ASN A 167 -10.95 -12.31 -32.65
N PHE A 168 -10.10 -13.33 -32.62
CA PHE A 168 -10.31 -14.49 -31.76
C PHE A 168 -10.27 -14.09 -30.27
N TYR A 169 -9.27 -13.34 -29.82
CA TYR A 169 -9.23 -12.85 -28.44
C TYR A 169 -10.48 -12.03 -28.07
N GLU A 170 -10.91 -11.17 -28.98
CA GLU A 170 -12.05 -10.26 -28.79
C GLU A 170 -13.39 -10.98 -28.64
N LEU A 171 -13.60 -12.07 -29.39
CA LEU A 171 -14.80 -12.89 -29.23
C LEU A 171 -14.81 -13.69 -27.94
N PHE A 172 -13.64 -14.11 -27.44
CA PHE A 172 -13.56 -15.13 -26.40
C PHE A 172 -13.11 -14.63 -25.01
N HIS A 173 -12.53 -13.43 -24.89
CA HIS A 173 -12.04 -12.93 -23.60
C HIS A 173 -13.16 -12.81 -22.55
N LYS A 174 -14.37 -12.38 -22.93
CA LYS A 174 -15.51 -12.28 -21.98
C LYS A 174 -15.96 -13.63 -21.47
N ILE A 175 -15.96 -14.64 -22.34
CA ILE A 175 -16.30 -16.02 -21.96
C ILE A 175 -15.32 -16.50 -20.89
N LEU A 176 -14.03 -16.23 -21.07
CA LEU A 176 -13.01 -16.54 -20.06
C LEU A 176 -13.13 -15.65 -18.81
N PHE A 177 -13.37 -14.35 -18.95
CA PHE A 177 -13.53 -13.44 -17.80
C PHE A 177 -14.62 -13.91 -16.83
N ASN A 178 -15.74 -14.39 -17.38
CA ASN A 178 -16.89 -14.86 -16.60
C ASN A 178 -16.68 -16.26 -16.01
N LYS A 179 -15.92 -17.14 -16.67
CA LYS A 179 -15.80 -18.56 -16.29
C LYS A 179 -14.49 -18.89 -15.57
N ASN A 180 -13.36 -18.33 -16.00
CA ASN A 180 -12.04 -18.54 -15.38
C ASN A 180 -11.09 -17.37 -15.67
N ARG A 181 -10.90 -16.50 -14.66
CA ARG A 181 -10.03 -15.31 -14.75
C ARG A 181 -8.54 -15.64 -14.86
N ASP A 182 -8.06 -16.69 -14.20
CA ASP A 182 -6.65 -17.10 -14.30
C ASP A 182 -6.32 -17.61 -15.70
N LYS A 183 -7.27 -18.31 -16.32
CA LYS A 183 -7.15 -18.73 -17.71
C LYS A 183 -7.13 -17.53 -18.65
N LEU A 184 -7.98 -16.53 -18.42
CA LEU A 184 -7.93 -15.28 -19.17
C LEU A 184 -6.54 -14.64 -19.04
N LYS A 185 -6.01 -14.48 -17.83
CA LYS A 185 -4.67 -13.91 -17.60
C LYS A 185 -3.58 -14.62 -18.40
N GLN A 186 -3.53 -15.95 -18.34
CA GLN A 186 -2.58 -16.74 -19.13
C GLN A 186 -2.75 -16.53 -20.64
N PHE A 187 -4.00 -16.45 -21.09
CA PHE A 187 -4.33 -16.27 -22.50
C PHE A 187 -3.99 -14.86 -22.99
N THR A 188 -4.27 -13.82 -22.20
CA THR A 188 -3.88 -12.43 -22.45
C THR A 188 -2.37 -12.31 -22.67
N PHE A 189 -1.56 -12.83 -21.74
CA PHE A 189 -0.10 -12.77 -21.89
C PHE A 189 0.39 -13.54 -23.11
N PHE A 190 -0.14 -14.76 -23.33
CA PHE A 190 0.22 -15.56 -24.50
C PHE A 190 -0.08 -14.82 -25.82
N ILE A 191 -1.26 -14.21 -25.94
CA ILE A 191 -1.64 -13.50 -27.15
C ILE A 191 -0.79 -12.23 -27.32
N TYR A 192 -0.59 -11.47 -26.25
CA TYR A 192 0.25 -10.27 -26.28
C TYR A 192 1.68 -10.58 -26.72
N ASP A 193 2.24 -11.74 -26.32
CA ASP A 193 3.56 -12.17 -26.77
C ASP A 193 3.67 -12.39 -28.28
N ILE A 194 2.55 -12.66 -28.95
CA ILE A 194 2.51 -12.83 -30.41
C ILE A 194 2.26 -11.50 -31.12
N VAL A 195 1.28 -10.72 -30.65
CA VAL A 195 0.81 -9.52 -31.39
C VAL A 195 1.54 -8.23 -31.02
N LYS A 196 2.12 -8.15 -29.80
CA LYS A 196 2.88 -7.02 -29.26
C LYS A 196 2.17 -5.66 -29.53
N TYR A 197 2.81 -4.75 -30.26
CA TYR A 197 2.29 -3.40 -30.54
C TYR A 197 1.04 -3.37 -31.42
N ASN A 198 0.71 -4.48 -32.11
CA ASN A 198 -0.53 -4.60 -32.89
C ASN A 198 -1.69 -5.15 -32.06
N ALA A 199 -1.58 -5.13 -30.73
CA ALA A 199 -2.62 -5.57 -29.81
C ALA A 199 -3.92 -4.77 -30.00
N SER A 200 -5.05 -5.43 -29.76
CA SER A 200 -6.35 -4.77 -29.71
C SER A 200 -6.60 -4.03 -28.39
N GLN A 201 -7.58 -3.15 -28.39
CA GLN A 201 -8.00 -2.44 -27.17
C GLN A 201 -8.33 -3.38 -26.01
N SER A 202 -9.15 -4.42 -26.19
CA SER A 202 -9.48 -5.33 -25.08
C SER A 202 -8.25 -6.07 -24.56
N LEU A 203 -7.32 -6.45 -25.45
CA LEU A 203 -6.08 -7.10 -25.04
C LEU A 203 -5.22 -6.19 -24.17
N LEU A 204 -5.03 -4.94 -24.58
CA LEU A 204 -4.26 -3.94 -23.84
C LEU A 204 -4.93 -3.56 -22.51
N PHE A 205 -6.26 -3.48 -22.47
CA PHE A 205 -7.00 -3.32 -21.22
C PHE A 205 -6.70 -4.47 -20.24
N PHE A 206 -6.75 -5.72 -20.71
CA PHE A 206 -6.46 -6.85 -19.84
C PHE A 206 -4.97 -6.95 -19.47
N MET A 207 -4.05 -6.49 -20.32
CA MET A 207 -2.64 -6.32 -19.95
C MET A 207 -2.48 -5.33 -18.79
N ASN A 208 -3.09 -4.15 -18.88
CA ASN A 208 -3.16 -3.16 -17.79
C ASN A 208 -3.82 -3.75 -16.53
N TYR A 209 -4.89 -4.54 -16.68
CA TYR A 209 -5.60 -5.14 -15.57
C TYR A 209 -4.79 -6.21 -14.82
N PHE A 210 -4.06 -7.06 -15.54
CA PHE A 210 -3.38 -8.23 -14.95
C PHE A 210 -1.92 -8.00 -14.54
N ILE A 211 -1.25 -6.98 -15.07
CA ILE A 211 0.12 -6.69 -14.68
C ILE A 211 0.17 -6.05 -13.29
N ASN A 212 1.24 -6.34 -12.54
CA ASN A 212 1.39 -5.81 -11.19
C ASN A 212 2.18 -4.50 -11.19
N ASP A 213 3.16 -4.38 -12.08
CA ASP A 213 3.99 -3.18 -12.20
C ASP A 213 3.15 -1.97 -12.63
N LYS A 214 3.20 -0.90 -11.85
CA LYS A 214 2.35 0.27 -12.04
C LYS A 214 2.80 1.12 -13.24
N SER A 215 4.09 1.13 -13.54
CA SER A 215 4.63 1.85 -14.70
C SER A 215 4.21 1.14 -16.00
N ASP A 216 4.25 -0.19 -16.02
CA ASP A 216 3.76 -0.97 -17.17
C ASP A 216 2.24 -0.79 -17.37
N LYS A 217 1.46 -0.65 -16.29
CA LYS A 217 0.02 -0.33 -16.42
C LYS A 217 -0.21 0.94 -17.21
N ILE A 218 0.51 2.00 -16.87
CA ILE A 218 0.44 3.29 -17.54
C ILE A 218 0.87 3.14 -19.01
N PHE A 219 1.97 2.42 -19.27
CA PHE A 219 2.44 2.13 -20.62
C PHE A 219 1.36 1.45 -21.49
N PHE A 220 0.71 0.39 -20.99
CA PHE A 220 -0.35 -0.28 -21.74
C PHE A 220 -1.59 0.59 -21.95
N ALA A 221 -1.90 1.48 -21.01
CA ALA A 221 -3.00 2.40 -21.14
C ALA A 221 -2.76 3.41 -22.28
N HIS A 222 -1.54 3.89 -22.45
CA HIS A 222 -1.19 4.73 -23.61
C HIS A 222 -1.28 3.97 -24.92
N LEU A 223 -0.74 2.74 -25.00
CA LEU A 223 -0.87 1.91 -26.19
C LEU A 223 -2.34 1.66 -26.58
N PHE A 224 -3.24 1.57 -25.60
CA PHE A 224 -4.66 1.35 -25.84
C PHE A 224 -5.30 2.48 -26.65
N LEU A 225 -4.85 3.73 -26.49
CA LEU A 225 -5.46 4.89 -27.14
C LEU A 225 -5.35 4.82 -28.68
N ASP A 226 -4.25 4.27 -29.18
CA ASP A 226 -3.97 4.15 -30.62
C ASP A 226 -4.40 2.78 -31.19
N ALA A 227 -4.79 1.84 -30.33
CA ALA A 227 -5.13 0.48 -30.73
C ALA A 227 -6.51 0.39 -31.40
N LYS A 228 -6.64 -0.54 -32.35
CA LYS A 228 -7.94 -0.85 -32.97
C LYS A 228 -8.86 -1.54 -31.97
N ASN A 229 -10.11 -1.07 -31.89
CA ASN A 229 -11.18 -1.79 -31.21
C ASN A 229 -11.90 -2.70 -32.20
N TYR A 230 -11.82 -4.01 -31.98
CA TYR A 230 -12.55 -5.01 -32.77
C TYR A 230 -13.85 -5.44 -32.08
N SER A 231 -14.15 -4.90 -30.89
CA SER A 231 -15.34 -5.24 -30.11
C SER A 231 -16.35 -4.10 -30.05
N ASN A 232 -17.60 -4.43 -29.73
CA ASN A 232 -18.65 -3.43 -29.44
C ASN A 232 -18.57 -2.91 -27.99
N THR A 233 -17.55 -3.31 -27.21
CA THR A 233 -17.42 -2.93 -25.80
C THR A 233 -16.31 -1.92 -25.64
N SER A 234 -16.58 -0.85 -24.89
CA SER A 234 -15.57 0.12 -24.51
C SER A 234 -15.06 -0.20 -23.12
N TYR A 235 -13.74 -0.36 -23.00
CA TYR A 235 -13.06 -0.51 -21.71
C TYR A 235 -12.44 0.82 -21.22
N SER A 236 -12.65 1.92 -21.94
CA SER A 236 -11.96 3.20 -21.72
C SER A 236 -12.13 3.74 -20.30
N THR A 237 -13.35 3.75 -19.77
CA THR A 237 -13.63 4.25 -18.40
C THR A 237 -12.94 3.40 -17.33
N SER A 238 -12.98 2.08 -17.46
CA SER A 238 -12.33 1.17 -16.51
C SER A 238 -10.81 1.22 -16.61
N LEU A 239 -10.27 1.36 -17.82
CA LEU A 239 -8.85 1.57 -18.06
C LEU A 239 -8.38 2.87 -17.41
N ALA A 240 -9.09 3.97 -17.64
CA ALA A 240 -8.81 5.27 -17.06
C ALA A 240 -8.81 5.21 -15.54
N TYR A 241 -9.82 4.58 -14.94
CA TYR A 241 -9.89 4.37 -13.49
C TYR A 241 -8.66 3.62 -12.93
N ASN A 242 -8.31 2.47 -13.52
CA ASN A 242 -7.17 1.68 -13.07
C ASN A 242 -5.84 2.42 -13.23
N THR A 243 -5.71 3.18 -14.32
CA THR A 243 -4.49 3.91 -14.64
C THR A 243 -4.32 5.14 -13.77
N SER A 244 -5.40 5.87 -13.45
CA SER A 244 -5.37 6.94 -12.45
C SER A 244 -4.91 6.43 -11.08
N ILE A 245 -5.37 5.25 -10.64
CA ILE A 245 -4.90 4.66 -9.37
C ILE A 245 -3.41 4.36 -9.44
N ALA A 246 -2.95 3.73 -10.53
CA ALA A 246 -1.53 3.40 -10.71
C ALA A 246 -0.65 4.67 -10.69
N ALA A 247 -1.09 5.74 -11.34
CA ALA A 247 -0.39 7.02 -11.38
C ALA A 247 -0.36 7.73 -10.01
N ILE A 248 -1.47 7.77 -9.28
CA ILE A 248 -1.52 8.32 -7.90
C ILE A 248 -0.53 7.58 -6.99
N ASP A 249 -0.50 6.26 -7.09
CA ASP A 249 0.37 5.41 -6.29
C ASP A 249 1.86 5.57 -6.64
N LEU A 250 2.18 5.98 -7.87
CA LEU A 250 3.53 6.35 -8.31
C LEU A 250 3.86 7.84 -8.08
N GLU A 251 2.91 8.59 -7.52
CA GLU A 251 3.02 10.03 -7.29
C GLU A 251 3.18 10.85 -8.59
N ASP A 252 2.76 10.30 -9.73
CA ASP A 252 2.64 10.99 -11.02
C ASP A 252 1.25 11.65 -11.14
N PHE A 253 1.13 12.83 -10.52
CA PHE A 253 -0.17 13.50 -10.40
C PHE A 253 -0.68 14.09 -11.72
N GLU A 254 0.20 14.44 -12.65
CA GLU A 254 -0.22 14.93 -13.96
C GLU A 254 -0.80 13.79 -14.80
N GLU A 255 -0.17 12.62 -14.79
CA GLU A 255 -0.70 11.42 -15.42
C GLU A 255 -2.03 10.99 -14.79
N ALA A 256 -2.14 11.05 -13.45
CA ALA A 256 -3.39 10.76 -12.76
C ALA A 256 -4.55 11.69 -13.18
N LYS A 257 -4.28 13.01 -13.29
CA LYS A 257 -5.25 14.01 -13.75
C LYS A 257 -5.64 13.79 -15.22
N TYR A 258 -4.69 13.43 -16.07
CA TYR A 258 -4.95 13.12 -17.48
C TYR A 258 -5.95 11.98 -17.63
N TRP A 259 -5.75 10.86 -16.91
CA TRP A 259 -6.66 9.72 -16.96
C TRP A 259 -7.99 9.98 -16.25
N LEU A 260 -8.00 10.78 -15.19
CA LEU A 260 -9.23 11.15 -14.47
C LEU A 260 -10.24 11.84 -15.41
N GLN A 261 -9.77 12.68 -16.32
CA GLN A 261 -10.63 13.37 -17.30
C GLN A 261 -11.33 12.42 -18.29
N LYS A 262 -10.85 11.17 -18.42
CA LYS A 262 -11.41 10.14 -19.30
C LYS A 262 -12.38 9.20 -18.58
N ILE A 263 -12.72 9.48 -17.32
CA ILE A 263 -13.70 8.72 -16.55
C ILE A 263 -15.07 9.38 -16.70
N ASP A 264 -15.94 8.77 -17.49
CA ASP A 264 -17.30 9.27 -17.74
C ASP A 264 -18.25 9.08 -16.53
N ASP A 265 -17.93 8.15 -15.62
CA ASP A 265 -18.74 7.88 -14.43
C ASP A 265 -18.43 8.86 -13.29
N VAL A 266 -19.44 9.64 -12.89
CA VAL A 266 -19.33 10.70 -11.89
C VAL A 266 -18.89 10.16 -10.53
N GLU A 267 -19.41 9.01 -10.10
CA GLU A 267 -19.07 8.43 -8.80
C GLU A 267 -17.62 7.95 -8.77
N SER A 268 -17.19 7.22 -9.82
CA SER A 268 -15.81 6.74 -9.96
C SER A 268 -14.83 7.89 -10.09
N SER A 269 -15.16 8.92 -10.87
CA SER A 269 -14.35 10.13 -11.01
C SER A 269 -14.16 10.82 -9.66
N LYS A 270 -15.24 11.00 -8.88
CA LYS A 270 -15.17 11.58 -7.52
C LYS A 270 -14.30 10.74 -6.57
N LYS A 271 -14.39 9.41 -6.63
CA LYS A 271 -13.54 8.51 -5.81
C LYS A 271 -12.05 8.71 -6.11
N ILE A 272 -11.68 8.78 -7.38
CA ILE A 272 -10.29 9.01 -7.79
C ILE A 272 -9.84 10.42 -7.40
N GLN A 273 -10.69 11.44 -7.61
CA GLN A 273 -10.39 12.81 -7.23
C GLN A 273 -10.12 12.93 -5.72
N ASN A 274 -10.96 12.32 -4.88
CA ASN A 274 -10.75 12.30 -3.44
C ASN A 274 -9.43 11.61 -3.07
N ARG A 275 -9.13 10.45 -3.66
CA ARG A 275 -7.88 9.72 -3.42
C ARG A 275 -6.65 10.54 -3.83
N LEU A 276 -6.72 11.24 -4.96
CA LEU A 276 -5.66 12.15 -5.43
C LEU A 276 -5.44 13.28 -4.42
N LEU A 277 -6.51 13.94 -3.98
CA LEU A 277 -6.43 15.04 -3.00
C LEU A 277 -5.90 14.56 -1.64
N GLU A 278 -6.34 13.40 -1.16
CA GLU A 278 -5.83 12.78 0.06
C GLU A 278 -4.33 12.50 -0.04
N LYS A 279 -3.87 11.91 -1.15
CA LYS A 279 -2.46 11.59 -1.36
C LYS A 279 -1.59 12.86 -1.44
N ILE A 280 -2.06 13.91 -2.13
CA ILE A 280 -1.39 15.22 -2.18
C ILE A 280 -1.29 15.82 -0.78
N LYS A 281 -2.41 15.85 -0.04
CA LYS A 281 -2.46 16.38 1.33
C LYS A 281 -1.48 15.65 2.25
N VAL A 282 -1.40 14.32 2.16
CA VAL A 282 -0.43 13.52 2.94
C VAL A 282 1.00 13.92 2.63
N ILE A 283 1.36 14.08 1.35
CA ILE A 283 2.72 14.50 0.96
C ILE A 283 3.01 15.92 1.44
N GLU A 284 2.06 16.84 1.33
CA GLU A 284 2.18 18.21 1.85
C GLU A 284 2.37 18.23 3.36
N GLU A 285 1.59 17.45 4.12
CA GLU A 285 1.72 17.32 5.58
C GLU A 285 3.09 16.73 5.97
N ILE A 286 3.59 15.71 5.27
CA ILE A 286 4.94 15.18 5.50
C ILE A 286 6.01 16.24 5.16
N SER A 287 5.83 16.99 4.07
CA SER A 287 6.79 18.01 3.64
C SER A 287 6.91 19.19 4.61
N THR A 288 5.82 19.49 5.31
CA THR A 288 5.72 20.59 6.29
C THR A 288 5.82 20.13 7.74
N HIS A 289 5.97 18.82 7.97
CA HIS A 289 6.05 18.24 9.31
C HIS A 289 7.20 18.86 10.10
N PRO A 290 7.01 19.25 11.38
CA PRO A 290 8.02 19.98 12.15
C PRO A 290 9.33 19.22 12.36
N LEU A 291 9.31 17.88 12.32
CA LEU A 291 10.52 17.05 12.39
C LEU A 291 11.23 16.82 11.05
N ASN A 292 10.72 17.39 9.95
CA ASN A 292 11.30 17.17 8.64
C ASN A 292 12.68 17.85 8.53
N PRO A 293 13.77 17.09 8.29
CA PRO A 293 15.12 17.66 8.27
C PRO A 293 15.39 18.59 7.08
N LYS A 294 14.54 18.56 6.05
CA LYS A 294 14.69 19.45 4.89
C LYS A 294 14.26 20.88 5.16
N ILE A 295 13.36 21.10 6.12
CA ILE A 295 12.87 22.44 6.48
C ILE A 295 13.63 23.03 7.68
N SER A 296 14.46 22.24 8.37
CA SER A 296 15.27 22.67 9.51
C SER A 296 16.69 23.05 9.07
N SER A 297 16.84 24.30 8.65
CA SER A 297 18.16 24.92 8.52
C SER A 297 18.84 25.03 9.89
N PRO A 298 20.17 24.90 9.98
CA PRO A 298 20.88 25.11 11.23
C PRO A 298 20.65 26.53 11.79
N LEU A 299 20.39 26.61 13.08
CA LEU A 299 20.15 27.86 13.80
C LEU A 299 21.47 28.59 14.08
N GLN A 300 21.41 29.91 14.20
CA GLN A 300 22.50 30.68 14.81
C GLN A 300 22.41 30.56 16.34
N LEU A 301 23.55 30.60 17.02
CA LEU A 301 23.61 30.47 18.47
C LEU A 301 22.87 31.60 19.17
N GLU A 302 22.97 32.82 18.65
CA GLU A 302 22.35 34.02 19.21
C GLU A 302 20.82 33.94 19.22
N ASP A 303 20.23 33.15 18.32
CA ASP A 303 18.78 32.98 18.19
C ASP A 303 18.21 31.94 19.17
N ILE A 304 19.06 31.17 19.84
CA ILE A 304 18.65 30.11 20.77
C ILE A 304 18.63 30.68 22.18
N SER A 305 17.58 30.40 22.96
CA SER A 305 17.51 30.88 24.36
C SER A 305 18.55 30.18 25.25
N THR A 306 19.04 30.89 26.27
CA THR A 306 20.01 30.35 27.24
C THR A 306 19.48 29.10 27.95
N THR A 307 18.19 29.10 28.31
CA THR A 307 17.51 27.92 28.87
C THR A 307 17.54 26.71 27.92
N ASP A 308 17.30 26.90 26.62
CA ASP A 308 17.35 25.80 25.65
C ASP A 308 18.78 25.29 25.44
N LEU A 309 19.80 26.16 25.48
CA LEU A 309 21.20 25.74 25.43
C LEU A 309 21.58 24.90 26.67
N ILE A 310 21.12 25.29 27.86
CA ILE A 310 21.33 24.49 29.07
C ILE A 310 20.63 23.14 28.94
N PHE A 311 19.38 23.10 28.42
CA PHE A 311 18.72 21.82 28.14
C PHE A 311 19.52 20.97 27.15
N LEU A 312 20.04 21.54 26.07
CA LEU A 312 20.88 20.81 25.13
C LEU A 312 22.13 20.23 25.83
N CYS A 313 22.79 20.99 26.70
CA CYS A 313 23.92 20.49 27.49
C CYS A 313 23.51 19.32 28.40
N ILE A 314 22.32 19.38 29.01
CA ILE A 314 21.77 18.30 29.83
C ILE A 314 21.60 17.01 29.01
N TYR A 315 21.13 17.10 27.76
CA TYR A 315 21.03 15.92 26.90
C TYR A 315 22.40 15.44 26.42
N LEU A 316 23.32 16.34 26.08
CA LEU A 316 24.67 15.97 25.66
C LEU A 316 25.44 15.23 26.76
N ASP A 317 25.32 15.64 28.03
CA ASP A 317 25.94 14.89 29.13
C ASP A 317 25.36 13.48 29.26
N ALA A 318 24.04 13.32 29.14
CA ALA A 318 23.38 12.04 29.38
C ALA A 318 23.45 11.05 28.21
N CYS A 319 23.13 11.51 27.00
CA CYS A 319 22.96 10.68 25.81
C CYS A 319 23.74 11.17 24.58
N GLY A 320 24.61 12.18 24.71
CA GLY A 320 25.54 12.55 23.64
C GLY A 320 26.49 11.43 23.27
N ASP A 321 26.81 11.34 21.98
CA ASP A 321 27.76 10.38 21.42
C ASP A 321 28.82 11.06 20.54
N ASP A 322 29.70 10.27 19.94
CA ASP A 322 30.65 10.75 18.93
C ASP A 322 29.95 11.35 17.71
N TRP A 323 28.69 10.94 17.45
CA TRP A 323 27.85 11.48 16.40
C TRP A 323 26.40 11.64 16.88
N GLY A 324 26.02 12.86 17.27
CA GLY A 324 24.67 13.18 17.73
C GLY A 324 24.30 12.71 19.14
N LEU A 325 23.01 12.44 19.32
CA LEU A 325 22.34 12.10 20.57
C LEU A 325 21.66 10.73 20.42
N LYS A 326 22.01 9.80 21.33
CA LYS A 326 21.42 8.46 21.40
C LYS A 326 19.94 8.50 21.77
N PRO A 327 19.17 7.45 21.42
CA PRO A 327 17.77 7.33 21.79
C PRO A 327 17.53 7.40 23.30
N LEU A 328 16.44 8.04 23.70
CA LEU A 328 16.09 8.24 25.11
C LEU A 328 15.65 6.94 25.81
N GLN A 329 15.23 5.90 25.09
CA GLN A 329 14.78 4.63 25.67
C GLN A 329 15.69 4.04 26.75
N LYS A 330 17.02 4.20 26.60
CA LYS A 330 18.00 3.66 27.56
C LYS A 330 18.51 4.70 28.56
N TYR A 331 18.62 5.96 28.13
CA TYR A 331 19.35 6.99 28.87
C TYR A 331 18.43 8.05 29.50
N GLY A 332 17.20 8.18 29.01
CA GLY A 332 16.25 9.22 29.39
C GLY A 332 15.88 9.24 30.87
N GLN A 333 15.92 8.08 31.54
CA GLN A 333 15.66 7.95 32.97
C GLN A 333 16.75 8.59 33.87
N TYR A 334 17.91 8.93 33.31
CA TYR A 334 19.03 9.52 34.04
C TYR A 334 19.21 11.03 33.78
N ILE A 335 18.22 11.66 33.12
CA ILE A 335 18.32 13.06 32.68
C ILE A 335 17.70 14.01 33.70
N PHE A 336 16.39 13.88 33.94
CA PHE A 336 15.62 14.64 34.93
C PHE A 336 15.01 13.70 35.98
N PRO A 337 14.62 14.22 37.17
CA PRO A 337 13.98 13.38 38.20
C PRO A 337 12.66 12.76 37.74
N TYR A 338 11.97 13.41 36.79
CA TYR A 338 10.70 12.95 36.24
C TYR A 338 10.79 12.76 34.72
N TYR A 339 10.56 11.53 34.26
CA TYR A 339 10.78 11.13 32.87
C TYR A 339 9.91 11.91 31.86
N ILE A 340 8.69 12.31 32.23
CA ILE A 340 7.84 13.13 31.35
C ILE A 340 8.51 14.48 31.05
N THR A 341 9.26 15.05 32.00
CA THR A 341 10.03 16.27 31.75
C THR A 341 11.15 16.03 30.74
N THR A 342 11.83 14.89 30.81
CA THR A 342 12.79 14.45 29.79
C THR A 342 12.16 14.40 28.40
N LEU A 343 10.98 13.79 28.24
CA LEU A 343 10.32 13.75 26.92
C LEU A 343 9.90 15.13 26.44
N ARG A 344 9.27 15.92 27.33
CA ARG A 344 8.72 17.23 26.99
C ARG A 344 9.80 18.22 26.56
N THR A 345 10.95 18.24 27.26
CA THR A 345 12.04 19.17 26.94
C THR A 345 12.81 18.73 25.71
N PHE A 346 13.06 17.43 25.50
CA PHE A 346 13.67 16.95 24.26
C PHE A 346 12.78 17.20 23.04
N LYS A 347 11.47 16.93 23.16
CA LYS A 347 10.48 17.29 22.13
C LYS A 347 10.50 18.78 21.82
N SER A 348 10.61 19.63 22.85
CA SER A 348 10.73 21.07 22.64
C SER A 348 12.00 21.45 21.86
N LEU A 349 13.15 20.83 22.14
CA LEU A 349 14.38 21.08 21.37
C LEU A 349 14.22 20.67 19.90
N ALA A 350 13.57 19.53 19.65
CA ALA A 350 13.31 19.05 18.30
C ALA A 350 12.34 19.96 17.53
N LEU A 351 11.21 20.36 18.15
CA LEU A 351 10.24 21.26 17.53
C LEU A 351 10.77 22.68 17.29
N LYS A 352 11.75 23.11 18.10
CA LYS A 352 12.48 24.37 17.90
C LYS A 352 13.62 24.25 16.88
N ASN A 353 13.83 23.08 16.27
CA ASN A 353 14.92 22.80 15.34
C ASN A 353 16.33 22.97 15.93
N ILE A 354 16.49 22.86 17.25
CA ILE A 354 17.80 22.88 17.90
C ILE A 354 18.49 21.52 17.71
N ILE A 355 17.70 20.47 17.67
CA ILE A 355 18.10 19.12 17.27
C ILE A 355 17.21 18.65 16.12
N LYS A 356 17.70 17.74 15.26
CA LYS A 356 16.96 17.23 14.11
C LYS A 356 17.23 15.74 13.83
N LEU A 357 16.32 15.11 13.13
CA LEU A 357 16.51 13.76 12.58
C LEU A 357 17.44 13.79 11.35
N LEU A 358 18.03 12.65 11.00
CA LEU A 358 18.65 12.49 9.68
C LEU A 358 17.59 12.42 8.58
N PRO A 359 17.89 12.92 7.36
CA PRO A 359 17.02 12.72 6.21
C PRO A 359 16.68 11.25 5.95
N SER A 360 17.64 10.34 6.12
CA SER A 360 17.42 8.90 5.96
C SER A 360 16.43 8.35 6.96
N SER A 361 16.55 8.71 8.24
CA SER A 361 15.63 8.28 9.30
C SER A 361 14.23 8.86 9.11
N PHE A 362 14.12 10.14 8.72
CA PHE A 362 12.81 10.75 8.47
C PHE A 362 12.05 10.06 7.32
N THR A 363 12.75 9.69 6.24
CA THR A 363 12.10 9.10 5.05
C THR A 363 11.50 7.71 5.25
N THR A 364 11.81 7.02 6.36
CA THR A 364 11.21 5.72 6.67
C THR A 364 9.84 5.81 7.31
N TYR A 365 9.45 6.99 7.79
CA TYR A 365 8.20 7.19 8.50
C TYR A 365 7.02 7.53 7.58
N THR A 366 5.89 6.89 7.82
CA THR A 366 4.59 7.29 7.30
C THR A 366 4.03 8.48 8.08
N LEU A 367 3.06 9.19 7.50
CA LEU A 367 2.40 10.31 8.20
C LEU A 367 1.74 9.88 9.53
N ILE A 368 1.19 8.66 9.58
CA ILE A 368 0.57 8.13 10.81
C ILE A 368 1.62 8.02 11.91
N GLU A 369 2.79 7.46 11.60
CA GLU A 369 3.88 7.31 12.56
C GLU A 369 4.49 8.67 12.93
N LEU A 370 4.61 9.61 11.98
CA LEU A 370 5.06 10.98 12.25
C LEU A 370 4.17 11.71 13.26
N ASN A 371 2.86 11.44 13.24
CA ASN A 371 1.92 12.01 14.20
C ASN A 371 2.07 11.42 15.62
N GLU A 372 2.77 10.30 15.80
CA GLU A 372 3.14 9.72 17.09
C GLU A 372 4.50 10.26 17.57
N LEU A 373 4.58 11.59 17.69
CA LEU A 373 5.81 12.33 18.01
C LEU A 373 6.56 11.78 19.23
N GLU A 374 5.86 11.40 20.30
CA GLU A 374 6.49 10.86 21.51
C GLU A 374 7.29 9.58 21.23
N GLY A 375 6.78 8.69 20.37
CA GLY A 375 7.48 7.45 20.01
C GLY A 375 8.78 7.72 19.25
N ILE A 376 8.76 8.71 18.35
CA ILE A 376 9.94 9.15 17.59
C ILE A 376 10.97 9.77 18.54
N ILE A 377 10.53 10.68 19.41
CA ILE A 377 11.36 11.35 20.41
C ILE A 377 12.07 10.35 21.34
N GLU A 378 11.44 9.23 21.65
CA GLU A 378 12.03 8.19 22.49
C GLU A 378 13.04 7.29 21.77
N SER A 379 12.76 6.96 20.52
CA SER A 379 13.39 5.82 19.81
C SER A 379 14.45 6.22 18.80
N GLU A 380 14.41 7.43 18.27
CA GLU A 380 15.32 7.88 17.23
C GLU A 380 16.60 8.54 17.77
N GLU A 381 17.62 8.53 16.91
CA GLU A 381 18.82 9.34 17.06
C GLU A 381 18.57 10.76 16.54
N PHE A 382 19.06 11.74 17.28
CA PHE A 382 18.95 13.15 16.91
C PHE A 382 20.32 13.78 16.80
N HIS A 383 20.44 14.79 15.94
CA HIS A 383 21.68 15.50 15.67
C HIS A 383 21.55 16.96 16.04
N ILE A 384 22.65 17.58 16.48
CA ILE A 384 22.67 19.02 16.77
C ILE A 384 22.46 19.79 15.46
N ASN A 385 21.58 20.78 15.49
CA ASN A 385 21.23 21.60 14.33
C ASN A 385 21.54 23.09 14.59
N ILE A 386 22.79 23.36 14.96
CA ILE A 386 23.29 24.70 15.26
C ILE A 386 24.53 24.95 14.40
N ASN A 387 24.63 26.14 13.80
CA ASN A 387 25.80 26.52 13.01
C ASN A 387 27.07 26.52 13.86
N ASN A 388 28.15 25.97 13.29
CA ASN A 388 29.48 25.90 13.89
C ASN A 388 29.57 25.11 15.21
N VAL A 389 28.50 24.44 15.66
CA VAL A 389 28.56 23.50 16.78
C VAL A 389 28.80 22.10 16.21
N PRO A 390 29.91 21.43 16.57
CA PRO A 390 30.19 20.09 16.07
C PRO A 390 29.17 19.09 16.62
N ASP A 391 28.79 18.12 15.81
CA ASP A 391 27.80 17.11 16.17
C ASP A 391 28.44 15.93 16.94
N CYS A 392 29.23 16.25 17.96
CA CYS A 392 29.98 15.31 18.79
C CYS A 392 29.92 15.79 20.24
N LYS A 393 29.60 14.89 21.18
CA LYS A 393 29.45 15.21 22.60
C LYS A 393 30.59 16.06 23.14
N ILE A 394 31.84 15.61 23.02
CA ILE A 394 32.98 16.24 23.69
C ILE A 394 33.12 17.70 23.23
N SER A 395 33.21 17.92 21.92
CA SER A 395 33.44 19.25 21.36
C SER A 395 32.21 20.16 21.45
N ALA A 396 31.00 19.62 21.27
CA ALA A 396 29.77 20.40 21.40
C ALA A 396 29.59 20.89 22.84
N PHE A 397 29.83 20.00 23.80
CA PHE A 397 29.58 20.26 25.20
C PHE A 397 30.51 21.35 25.74
N GLU A 398 31.81 21.28 25.44
CA GLU A 398 32.77 22.33 25.81
C GLU A 398 32.39 23.68 25.21
N PHE A 399 32.07 23.69 23.91
CA PHE A 399 31.71 24.91 23.18
C PHE A 399 30.43 25.57 23.73
N LEU A 400 29.38 24.78 23.97
CA LEU A 400 28.09 25.29 24.46
C LEU A 400 28.19 25.80 25.90
N LEU A 401 29.00 25.17 26.75
CA LEU A 401 29.25 25.65 28.10
C LEU A 401 29.97 27.00 28.11
N ASP A 402 30.95 27.19 27.22
CA ASP A 402 31.63 28.48 27.05
C ASP A 402 30.66 29.57 26.60
N GLU A 403 29.83 29.28 25.59
CA GLU A 403 28.77 30.18 25.13
C GLU A 403 27.81 30.57 26.27
N ILE A 404 27.26 29.61 27.02
CA ILE A 404 26.37 29.89 28.16
C ILE A 404 27.08 30.74 29.21
N SER A 405 28.37 30.50 29.46
CA SER A 405 29.13 31.26 30.45
C SER A 405 29.23 32.75 30.12
N ASN A 406 29.17 33.10 28.83
CA ASN A 406 29.23 34.48 28.34
C ASN A 406 27.86 35.17 28.30
N ARG A 407 26.75 34.45 28.53
CA ARG A 407 25.41 35.02 28.51
C ARG A 407 25.06 35.75 29.80
N THR A 408 24.40 36.89 29.67
CA THR A 408 24.02 37.74 30.80
C THR A 408 22.87 37.17 31.61
N ASP A 409 21.98 36.40 30.98
CA ASP A 409 20.76 35.82 31.56
C ASP A 409 20.95 34.37 32.07
N LYS A 410 22.19 33.91 32.20
CA LYS A 410 22.52 32.55 32.63
C LYS A 410 22.04 32.25 34.05
N ALA A 411 22.06 33.24 34.95
CA ALA A 411 21.65 33.06 36.34
C ALA A 411 20.14 32.80 36.45
N GLU A 412 19.36 33.60 35.73
CA GLU A 412 17.91 33.50 35.60
C GLU A 412 17.53 32.16 34.95
N SER A 413 18.24 31.77 33.89
CA SER A 413 18.02 30.48 33.21
C SER A 413 18.31 29.28 34.12
N CYS A 414 19.42 29.32 34.87
CA CYS A 414 19.74 28.30 35.87
C CYS A 414 18.70 28.24 37.00
N TYR A 415 18.20 29.39 37.44
CA TYR A 415 17.16 29.46 38.48
C TYR A 415 15.86 28.78 38.01
N GLU A 416 15.41 29.06 36.79
CA GLU A 416 14.22 28.42 36.22
C GLU A 416 14.38 26.90 36.07
N ILE A 417 15.57 26.44 35.69
CA ILE A 417 15.87 25.00 35.60
C ILE A 417 15.92 24.37 37.00
N TRP A 418 16.46 25.06 38.00
CA TRP A 418 16.43 24.58 39.39
C TRP A 418 15.00 24.43 39.90
N LYS A 419 14.13 25.43 39.70
CA LYS A 419 12.70 25.31 40.02
C LYS A 419 12.07 24.09 39.35
N LYS A 420 12.42 23.84 38.07
CA LYS A 420 11.92 22.70 37.31
C LYS A 420 12.38 21.35 37.86
N ILE A 421 13.67 21.19 38.16
CA ILE A 421 14.21 19.98 38.80
C ILE A 421 13.52 19.74 40.15
N THR A 422 13.30 20.81 40.91
CA THR A 422 12.64 20.76 42.22
C THR A 422 11.20 20.25 42.11
N LEU A 423 10.45 20.74 41.13
CA LEU A 423 9.10 20.26 40.84
C LEU A 423 9.09 18.83 40.29
N ASP A 424 10.07 18.44 39.48
CA ASP A 424 10.19 17.07 38.98
C ASP A 424 10.35 16.06 40.12
N TYR A 425 11.06 16.40 41.21
CA TYR A 425 11.15 15.55 42.40
C TYR A 425 9.78 15.32 43.05
N PHE A 426 8.90 16.32 43.08
CA PHE A 426 7.53 16.15 43.54
C PHE A 426 6.78 15.11 42.70
N HIS A 427 6.80 15.28 41.37
CA HIS A 427 6.08 14.41 40.45
C HIS A 427 6.62 12.98 40.48
N SER A 428 7.95 12.83 40.49
CA SER A 428 8.63 11.54 40.61
C SER A 428 8.25 10.81 41.90
N ALA A 429 8.27 11.51 43.04
CA ALA A 429 7.86 10.94 44.32
C ALA A 429 6.38 10.55 44.34
N LEU A 430 5.51 11.40 43.80
CA LEU A 430 4.08 11.15 43.70
C LEU A 430 3.79 9.91 42.83
N GLU A 431 4.39 9.84 41.65
CA GLU A 431 4.26 8.69 40.74
C GLU A 431 4.76 7.40 41.40
N TYR A 432 5.94 7.43 42.02
CA TYR A 432 6.51 6.28 42.74
C TYR A 432 5.56 5.77 43.83
N HIS A 433 5.02 6.67 44.67
CA HIS A 433 4.13 6.27 45.74
C HIS A 433 2.76 5.80 45.25
N LEU A 434 2.21 6.38 44.19
CA LEU A 434 0.96 5.93 43.58
C LEU A 434 1.10 4.56 42.91
N THR A 435 2.20 4.33 42.17
CA THR A 435 2.45 3.07 41.44
C THR A 435 2.63 1.87 42.37
N ASN A 436 3.13 2.11 43.59
CA ASN A 436 3.25 1.10 44.64
C ASN A 436 1.90 0.68 45.25
N LEU A 437 0.80 1.38 44.95
CA LEU A 437 -0.53 1.04 45.42
C LEU A 437 -1.24 0.13 44.41
N ARG A 438 -1.83 -0.97 44.91
CA ARG A 438 -2.60 -1.91 44.08
C ARG A 438 -4.02 -1.43 43.74
N ASN A 439 -4.49 -0.39 44.42
CA ASN A 439 -5.86 0.10 44.32
C ASN A 439 -6.11 0.86 43.01
N SER A 440 -7.30 0.69 42.43
CA SER A 440 -7.66 1.29 41.13
C SER A 440 -7.74 2.82 41.15
N TRP A 441 -7.99 3.45 42.30
CA TRP A 441 -8.00 4.91 42.41
C TRP A 441 -6.64 5.54 42.09
N ALA A 442 -5.54 4.88 42.47
CA ALA A 442 -4.19 5.41 42.26
C ALA A 442 -3.84 5.49 40.77
N LYS A 443 -4.30 4.52 39.97
CA LYS A 443 -4.13 4.51 38.51
C LYS A 443 -4.87 5.64 37.80
N ASN A 444 -5.95 6.13 38.39
CA ASN A 444 -6.82 7.15 37.80
C ASN A 444 -6.53 8.55 38.35
N PHE A 445 -5.54 8.70 39.25
CA PHE A 445 -5.25 9.96 39.89
C PHE A 445 -4.58 10.93 38.91
N LYS A 446 -5.05 12.19 38.94
CA LYS A 446 -4.43 13.33 38.26
C LYS A 446 -4.49 14.53 39.18
N LEU A 447 -3.46 15.36 39.16
CA LEU A 447 -3.48 16.66 39.81
C LEU A 447 -4.48 17.58 39.10
N ASN A 448 -5.11 18.48 39.85
CA ASN A 448 -5.94 19.53 39.25
C ASN A 448 -5.06 20.73 38.88
N GLU A 449 -5.58 21.59 37.99
CA GLU A 449 -4.84 22.75 37.47
C GLU A 449 -4.40 23.72 38.58
N LYS A 450 -5.26 23.94 39.58
CA LYS A 450 -4.93 24.80 40.72
C LYS A 450 -3.68 24.32 41.46
N ILE A 451 -3.63 23.05 41.86
CA ILE A 451 -2.47 22.49 42.57
C ILE A 451 -1.21 22.54 41.69
N ILE A 452 -1.35 22.30 40.38
CA ILE A 452 -0.21 22.40 39.46
C ILE A 452 0.35 23.82 39.45
N LEU A 453 -0.51 24.84 39.42
CA LEU A 453 -0.11 26.24 39.51
C LEU A 453 0.54 26.55 40.86
N ASP A 454 -0.12 26.21 41.97
CA ASP A 454 0.38 26.45 43.33
C ASP A 454 1.77 25.81 43.53
N LEU A 455 1.98 24.58 43.05
CA LEU A 455 3.29 23.91 43.10
C LEU A 455 4.35 24.60 42.23
N SER A 456 3.99 25.06 41.02
CA SER A 456 4.92 25.72 40.09
C SER A 456 5.35 27.12 40.57
N GLU A 457 4.49 27.80 41.32
CA GLU A 457 4.77 29.09 41.92
C GLU A 457 5.51 28.96 43.25
N SER A 458 5.41 27.81 43.91
CA SER A 458 6.10 27.55 45.17
C SER A 458 7.63 27.60 45.02
N ASN A 459 8.30 28.25 45.98
CA ASN A 459 9.76 28.28 46.11
C ASN A 459 10.25 27.28 47.18
N LEU A 460 9.58 26.13 47.28
CA LEU A 460 9.92 25.09 48.25
C LEU A 460 11.04 24.21 47.73
N SER A 461 11.89 23.71 48.64
CA SER A 461 12.92 22.72 48.31
C SER A 461 12.32 21.40 47.84
N ALA A 462 13.07 20.67 47.02
CA ALA A 462 12.68 19.34 46.54
C ALA A 462 12.47 18.36 47.70
N LYS A 463 13.26 18.52 48.77
CA LYS A 463 13.14 17.79 50.04
C LYS A 463 11.72 17.90 50.63
N ILE A 464 11.20 19.13 50.73
CA ILE A 464 9.86 19.40 51.26
C ILE A 464 8.80 18.84 50.32
N LEU A 465 8.89 19.15 49.02
CA LEU A 465 7.91 18.71 48.04
C LEU A 465 7.81 17.17 47.95
N THR A 466 8.95 16.48 47.96
CA THR A 466 9.03 15.01 48.01
C THR A 466 8.31 14.46 49.25
N TYR A 467 8.51 15.10 50.40
CA TYR A 467 7.82 14.72 51.63
C TYR A 467 6.31 14.94 51.53
N ILE A 468 5.84 16.04 50.95
CA ILE A 468 4.41 16.32 50.74
C ILE A 468 3.79 15.22 49.88
N ALA A 469 4.41 14.90 48.74
CA ALA A 469 3.93 13.84 47.83
C ALA A 469 3.79 12.50 48.55
N ARG A 470 4.82 12.07 49.28
CA ARG A 470 4.80 10.84 50.09
C ARG A 470 3.73 10.87 51.18
N ASN A 471 3.71 11.93 51.99
CA ASN A 471 2.83 12.04 53.15
C ASN A 471 1.36 12.07 52.73
N ALA A 472 1.03 12.88 51.72
CA ALA A 472 -0.33 12.98 51.20
C ALA A 472 -0.81 11.65 50.59
N THR A 473 0.05 10.97 49.84
CA THR A 473 -0.28 9.67 49.23
C THR A 473 -0.53 8.61 50.30
N ASN A 474 0.35 8.51 51.30
CA ASN A 474 0.19 7.58 52.42
C ASN A 474 -1.07 7.88 53.25
N TYR A 475 -1.38 9.17 53.46
CA TYR A 475 -2.59 9.58 54.14
C TYR A 475 -3.83 9.11 53.38
N ALA A 476 -3.94 9.44 52.08
CA ALA A 476 -5.07 9.04 51.25
C ALA A 476 -5.22 7.50 51.18
N ALA A 477 -4.11 6.78 50.99
CA ALA A 477 -4.10 5.32 51.02
C ALA A 477 -4.58 4.75 52.36
N SER A 478 -4.15 5.34 53.49
CA SER A 478 -4.62 4.93 54.81
C SER A 478 -6.12 5.22 55.02
N GLN A 479 -6.62 6.36 54.56
CA GLN A 479 -8.06 6.69 54.64
C GLN A 479 -8.90 5.69 53.83
N HIS A 480 -8.42 5.35 52.63
CA HIS A 480 -9.05 4.34 51.78
C HIS A 480 -9.05 2.96 52.44
N ALA A 481 -7.90 2.50 52.95
CA ALA A 481 -7.77 1.20 53.60
C ALA A 481 -8.64 1.07 54.87
N LYS A 482 -8.89 2.18 55.58
CA LYS A 482 -9.75 2.23 56.78
C LYS A 482 -11.24 2.36 56.45
N GLY A 483 -11.62 2.47 55.17
CA GLY A 483 -13.01 2.65 54.75
C GLY A 483 -13.57 4.05 55.00
N PHE A 484 -12.72 5.05 55.27
CA PHE A 484 -13.16 6.43 55.52
C PHE A 484 -13.49 7.20 54.23
N THR A 485 -13.12 6.67 53.07
CA THR A 485 -13.49 7.22 51.76
C THR A 485 -14.47 6.31 51.05
N SER A 486 -15.53 6.88 50.48
CA SER A 486 -16.65 6.18 49.84
C SER A 486 -16.42 5.80 48.36
N GLY A 487 -15.18 5.48 47.99
CA GLY A 487 -14.80 5.05 46.64
C GLY A 487 -13.68 5.87 46.02
N ASN A 488 -13.32 5.52 44.78
CA ASN A 488 -12.12 6.03 44.11
C ASN A 488 -12.08 7.56 44.00
N GLN A 489 -13.17 8.19 43.58
CA GLN A 489 -13.22 9.64 43.42
C GLN A 489 -13.05 10.36 44.76
N HIS A 490 -13.68 9.87 45.82
CA HIS A 490 -13.51 10.42 47.16
C HIS A 490 -12.04 10.28 47.59
N THR A 491 -11.41 9.12 47.40
CA THR A 491 -9.98 8.94 47.72
C THR A 491 -9.06 9.88 46.94
N CYS A 492 -9.29 10.09 45.64
CA CYS A 492 -8.55 11.05 44.84
C CYS A 492 -8.71 12.49 45.38
N ASN A 493 -9.93 12.88 45.74
CA ASN A 493 -10.19 14.19 46.35
C ASN A 493 -9.52 14.33 47.73
N THR A 494 -9.47 13.24 48.51
CA THR A 494 -8.72 13.21 49.79
C THR A 494 -7.22 13.42 49.56
N LEU A 495 -6.64 12.84 48.49
CA LEU A 495 -5.25 13.09 48.12
C LEU A 495 -5.01 14.55 47.73
N LEU A 496 -5.84 15.11 46.84
CA LEU A 496 -5.76 16.53 46.45
C LEU A 496 -5.88 17.46 47.65
N SER A 497 -6.88 17.22 48.51
CA SER A 497 -7.09 17.99 49.74
C SER A 497 -5.89 17.87 50.69
N SER A 498 -5.29 16.69 50.81
CA SER A 498 -4.10 16.49 51.63
C SER A 498 -2.88 17.22 51.06
N ILE A 499 -2.70 17.29 49.74
CA ILE A 499 -1.61 18.07 49.12
C ILE A 499 -1.81 19.55 49.44
N ASN A 500 -2.99 20.10 49.13
CA ASN A 500 -3.34 21.50 49.42
C ASN A 500 -3.12 21.86 50.88
N ARG A 501 -3.60 21.03 51.80
CA ARG A 501 -3.45 21.29 53.23
C ARG A 501 -1.99 21.37 53.67
N ASN A 502 -1.10 20.56 53.08
CA ASN A 502 0.33 20.67 53.40
C ASN A 502 0.92 21.99 52.86
N LEU A 503 0.51 22.44 51.68
CA LEU A 503 0.93 23.74 51.13
C LEU A 503 0.41 24.90 52.00
N GLU A 504 -0.87 24.90 52.37
CA GLU A 504 -1.48 25.88 53.28
C GLU A 504 -0.82 25.91 54.67
N TRP A 505 -0.42 24.74 55.19
CA TRP A 505 0.33 24.66 56.44
C TRP A 505 1.72 25.26 56.36
N ILE A 506 2.35 25.24 55.18
CA ILE A 506 3.65 25.90 54.99
C ILE A 506 3.46 27.42 55.01
N GLU A 507 2.43 27.93 54.33
CA GLU A 507 2.12 29.37 54.33
C GLU A 507 1.72 29.90 55.71
N SER A 508 1.11 29.07 56.55
CA SER A 508 0.65 29.42 57.90
C SER A 508 1.61 29.04 59.03
N ASP A 509 2.84 28.62 58.72
CA ASP A 509 3.86 28.16 59.68
C ASP A 509 3.39 27.01 60.60
N GLN A 510 2.43 26.21 60.14
CA GLN A 510 1.90 25.03 60.86
C GLN A 510 2.50 23.71 60.34
N PHE A 511 3.39 23.78 59.35
CA PHE A 511 3.97 22.61 58.71
C PHE A 511 5.00 21.92 59.61
N LEU A 512 4.72 20.65 59.94
CA LEU A 512 5.66 19.81 60.67
C LEU A 512 6.65 19.15 59.69
N ASP A 513 7.80 19.79 59.48
CA ASP A 513 8.84 19.26 58.60
C ASP A 513 9.46 17.97 59.17
N LYS A 514 9.18 16.85 58.50
CA LYS A 514 9.83 15.53 58.72
C LYS A 514 10.49 15.02 57.44
N SER A 515 10.84 15.94 56.56
CA SER A 515 11.51 15.63 55.31
C SER A 515 12.96 15.19 55.57
N GLN A 516 13.46 14.31 54.71
CA GLN A 516 14.79 13.71 54.85
C GLN A 516 15.72 14.29 53.80
N VAL A 517 16.95 14.60 54.22
CA VAL A 517 18.01 15.06 53.30
C VAL A 517 18.34 14.00 52.25
N ARG A 518 18.88 14.45 51.11
CA ARG A 518 19.35 13.55 50.05
C ARG A 518 20.34 12.54 50.62
N ASN A 519 20.17 11.26 50.30
CA ASN A 519 21.11 10.21 50.71
C ASN A 519 21.21 9.10 49.66
N ARG A 520 22.41 8.89 49.07
CA ARG A 520 22.74 7.80 48.12
C ARG A 520 21.88 7.72 46.84
N GLN A 521 21.28 8.83 46.40
CA GLN A 521 20.57 8.89 45.12
C GLN A 521 21.54 9.13 43.95
N PRO A 522 21.32 8.52 42.77
CA PRO A 522 22.14 8.79 41.59
C PRO A 522 22.09 10.27 41.23
N ILE A 523 23.18 10.81 40.70
CA ILE A 523 23.24 12.19 40.24
C ILE A 523 22.76 12.24 38.79
N LEU A 524 21.71 12.99 38.54
CA LEU A 524 21.09 13.11 37.22
C LEU A 524 21.87 14.12 36.37
N SER A 525 21.75 14.03 35.05
CA SER A 525 22.41 14.98 34.14
C SER A 525 21.99 16.43 34.43
N SER A 526 20.69 16.68 34.62
CA SER A 526 20.18 18.03 34.93
C SER A 526 20.85 18.66 36.15
N GLU A 527 21.19 17.84 37.14
CA GLU A 527 21.86 18.26 38.37
C GLU A 527 23.34 18.57 38.12
N ARG A 528 24.04 17.69 37.40
CA ARG A 528 25.45 17.90 37.04
C ARG A 528 25.65 19.15 36.20
N ILE A 529 24.76 19.44 35.26
CA ILE A 529 24.88 20.65 34.43
C ILE A 529 24.70 21.91 35.26
N LEU A 530 23.74 21.94 36.19
CA LEU A 530 23.59 23.09 37.08
C LEU A 530 24.77 23.25 38.04
N GLU A 531 25.36 22.15 38.50
CA GLU A 531 26.60 22.21 39.29
C GLU A 531 27.74 22.81 38.46
N ILE A 532 27.89 22.43 37.19
CA ILE A 532 28.93 22.96 36.31
C ILE A 532 28.77 24.47 36.11
N ILE A 533 27.56 24.92 35.75
CA ILE A 533 27.28 26.30 35.32
C ILE A 533 27.10 27.26 36.50
N ALA A 534 26.34 26.85 37.53
CA ALA A 534 25.93 27.71 38.64
C ALA A 534 26.58 27.35 39.99
N LYS A 535 27.42 26.32 40.03
CA LYS A 535 28.06 25.79 41.26
C LYS A 535 27.05 25.43 42.36
N ILE A 536 25.83 25.03 41.97
CA ILE A 536 24.82 24.51 42.90
C ILE A 536 24.92 22.99 42.89
N THR A 537 25.30 22.40 44.02
CA THR A 537 25.51 20.95 44.11
C THR A 537 24.19 20.17 44.04
N PRO A 538 24.20 18.88 43.69
CA PRO A 538 23.00 18.03 43.75
C PRO A 538 22.35 17.98 45.14
N GLU A 539 23.14 18.12 46.20
CA GLU A 539 22.66 18.26 47.57
C GLU A 539 21.93 19.59 47.78
N ASP A 540 22.48 20.71 47.29
CA ASP A 540 21.84 22.02 47.39
C ASP A 540 20.53 22.06 46.61
N LEU A 541 20.54 21.53 45.37
CA LEU A 541 19.35 21.44 44.52
C LEU A 541 18.19 20.74 45.22
N TYR A 542 18.49 19.72 46.02
CA TYR A 542 17.47 18.94 46.72
C TYR A 542 17.07 19.55 48.07
N ASN A 543 18.05 19.98 48.87
CA ASN A 543 17.83 20.35 50.27
C ASN A 543 17.42 21.82 50.47
N ILE A 544 17.81 22.71 49.55
CA ILE A 544 17.63 24.16 49.68
C ILE A 544 16.50 24.63 48.75
N ASN A 545 15.80 25.68 49.16
CA ASN A 545 14.80 26.35 48.34
C ASN A 545 15.49 27.02 47.13
N PRO A 546 14.94 26.93 45.91
CA PRO A 546 15.48 27.66 44.76
C PRO A 546 15.65 29.14 45.09
N ASN A 547 16.86 29.66 44.90
CA ASN A 547 17.18 31.05 45.19
C ASN A 547 18.15 31.62 44.13
N ILE A 548 17.72 32.71 43.48
CA ILE A 548 18.51 33.37 42.45
C ILE A 548 19.76 34.08 43.02
N ASP A 549 19.68 34.61 44.24
CA ASP A 549 20.80 35.32 44.87
C ASP A 549 21.98 34.39 45.15
N SER A 550 21.71 33.12 45.51
CA SER A 550 22.77 32.11 45.64
C SER A 550 23.45 31.81 44.31
N ILE A 551 22.70 31.83 43.20
CA ILE A 551 23.29 31.64 41.87
C ILE A 551 24.18 32.83 41.50
N TYR A 552 23.72 34.07 41.68
CA TYR A 552 24.56 35.24 41.42
C TYR A 552 25.83 35.24 42.25
N THR A 553 25.73 34.90 43.54
CA THR A 553 26.89 34.83 44.44
C THR A 553 27.91 33.81 43.95
N ASN A 554 27.44 32.64 43.50
CA ASN A 554 28.30 31.56 43.05
C ASN A 554 28.96 31.80 41.69
N ILE A 555 28.29 32.52 40.79
CA ILE A 555 28.79 32.79 39.43
C ILE A 555 29.70 34.04 39.39
N SER A 556 29.62 34.92 40.39
CA SER A 556 30.43 36.15 40.48
C SER A 556 31.84 35.93 41.06
N ILE A 557 32.13 34.70 41.49
CA ILE A 557 33.43 34.23 42.03
C ILE A 557 34.13 33.45 40.92
#